data_AF-A0A212KXS4-F1
#
_entry.id   AF-A0A212KXS4-F1
#
_cell.length_a   1.000
_cell.length_b   1.000
_cell.length_c   1.000
_cell.angle_alpha   90.00
_cell.angle_beta   90.00
_cell.angle_gamma   90.00
#
_symmetry.space_group_name_H-M   'P 1'
#
loop_
_entity.id
_entity.type
_entity.pdbx_description
1 polymer ?
#
loop_
_entity_poly.entity_id
_entity_poly.type
_entity_poly.pdbx_seq_one_letter_code
_entity_poly.pdbx_strand_id
1 'polypeptide(L)'
;MKHLLMGAALAGILSLALCAPPVARAWDGFDADSADLVEITPDRVPFQGDTVDVRNYDSDSVETCLVESVTRNARTVELVVRTPSGTRRTLVMEGR
;
A
#
# COMPACT_ATOMS: atom_id res chain seq x y z
N MET A 1 -33.26 35.25 6.25
CA MET A 1 -31.91 34.90 6.77
C MET A 1 -31.66 33.39 6.97
N LYS A 2 -32.58 32.48 6.55
CA LYS A 2 -32.44 31.02 6.77
C LYS A 2 -31.63 30.32 5.66
N HIS A 3 -31.76 30.84 4.44
CA HIS A 3 -31.17 30.24 3.23
C HIS A 3 -29.68 30.56 3.06
N LEU A 4 -29.17 31.62 3.70
CA LEU A 4 -27.74 31.95 3.68
C LEU A 4 -26.89 31.02 4.56
N LEU A 5 -27.44 30.53 5.68
CA LEU A 5 -26.73 29.57 6.55
C LEU A 5 -26.62 28.17 5.93
N MET A 6 -27.61 27.73 5.14
CA MET A 6 -27.56 26.42 4.47
C MET A 6 -26.53 26.38 3.32
N GLY A 7 -26.32 27.49 2.61
CA GLY A 7 -25.31 27.57 1.53
C GLY A 7 -23.87 27.49 2.05
N ALA A 8 -23.58 28.14 3.18
CA ALA A 8 -22.26 28.10 3.81
C ALA A 8 -21.91 26.70 4.38
N ALA A 9 -22.91 26.00 4.95
CA ALA A 9 -22.72 24.64 5.45
C ALA A 9 -22.40 23.66 4.31
N LEU A 10 -23.13 23.72 3.19
CA LEU A 10 -22.88 22.84 2.04
C LEU A 10 -21.48 23.05 1.42
N ALA A 11 -21.03 24.30 1.32
CA ALA A 11 -19.70 24.64 0.81
C ALA A 11 -18.57 24.16 1.73
N GLY A 12 -18.77 24.22 3.06
CA GLY A 12 -17.81 23.70 4.05
C GLY A 12 -17.67 22.17 4.00
N ILE A 13 -18.78 21.45 3.83
CA ILE A 13 -18.79 19.98 3.74
C ILE A 13 -18.12 19.50 2.45
N LEU A 14 -18.34 20.19 1.32
CA LEU A 14 -17.71 19.87 0.05
C LEU A 14 -16.19 20.11 0.07
N SER A 15 -15.75 21.14 0.81
CA SER A 15 -14.33 21.48 0.96
C SER A 15 -13.56 20.46 1.82
N LEU A 16 -14.21 19.85 2.83
CA LEU A 16 -13.59 18.78 3.63
C LEU A 16 -13.45 17.47 2.84
N ALA A 17 -14.41 17.15 1.96
CA ALA A 17 -14.35 15.93 1.15
C ALA A 17 -13.22 15.95 0.10
N LEU A 18 -12.83 17.13 -0.37
CA LEU A 18 -11.73 17.32 -1.33
C LEU A 18 -10.33 17.29 -0.70
N CYS A 19 -10.23 17.26 0.64
CA CYS A 19 -8.97 17.27 1.38
C CYS A 19 -8.70 15.95 2.12
N ALA A 20 -9.45 14.90 1.82
CA ALA A 20 -9.15 13.58 2.34
C ALA A 20 -7.84 13.06 1.69
N PRO A 21 -6.83 12.66 2.47
CA PRO A 21 -5.66 12.02 1.90
C PRO A 21 -6.10 10.76 1.13
N PRO A 22 -5.42 10.39 0.04
CA PRO A 22 -5.69 9.12 -0.63
C PRO A 22 -5.61 8.02 0.43
N VAL A 23 -6.69 7.24 0.56
CA VAL A 23 -6.71 6.10 1.47
C VAL A 23 -5.71 5.09 0.89
N ALA A 24 -4.54 5.00 1.49
CA ALA A 24 -3.57 3.98 1.14
C ALA A 24 -4.26 2.62 1.33
N ARG A 25 -4.42 1.88 0.24
CA ARG A 25 -5.12 0.60 0.24
C ARG A 25 -4.14 -0.49 0.59
N ALA A 26 -4.46 -1.27 1.63
CA ALA A 26 -3.79 -2.54 1.91
C ALA A 26 -3.72 -3.37 0.63
N TRP A 27 -2.55 -3.93 0.39
CA TRP A 27 -2.27 -4.73 -0.78
C TRP A 27 -1.75 -6.08 -0.32
N ASP A 28 -2.57 -7.08 -0.57
CA ASP A 28 -2.36 -8.41 -0.02
C ASP A 28 -1.60 -9.28 -1.02
N GLY A 29 -0.88 -10.25 -0.48
CA GLY A 29 -0.05 -11.17 -1.23
C GLY A 29 0.50 -12.27 -0.34
N PHE A 30 1.53 -12.96 -0.85
CA PHE A 30 2.28 -13.94 -0.10
C PHE A 30 3.77 -13.83 -0.38
N ASP A 31 4.58 -14.25 0.59
CA ASP A 31 6.01 -14.48 0.39
C ASP A 31 6.22 -15.78 -0.38
N ALA A 32 6.92 -15.74 -1.51
CA ALA A 32 7.10 -16.89 -2.39
C ALA A 32 7.94 -18.02 -1.76
N ASP A 33 8.83 -17.68 -0.82
CA ASP A 33 9.73 -18.65 -0.19
C ASP A 33 9.08 -19.33 1.02
N SER A 34 8.41 -18.57 1.89
CA SER A 34 7.75 -19.12 3.08
C SER A 34 6.28 -19.50 2.87
N ALA A 35 5.64 -18.97 1.82
CA ALA A 35 4.19 -19.01 1.59
C ALA A 35 3.35 -18.24 2.62
N ASP A 36 3.98 -17.46 3.50
CA ASP A 36 3.28 -16.65 4.49
C ASP A 36 2.47 -15.55 3.81
N LEU A 37 1.28 -15.25 4.34
CA LEU A 37 0.48 -14.13 3.85
C LEU A 37 1.11 -12.80 4.31
N VAL A 38 1.17 -11.85 3.38
CA VAL A 38 1.76 -10.53 3.62
C VAL A 38 0.88 -9.39 3.13
N GLU A 39 1.07 -8.23 3.72
CA GLU A 39 0.40 -6.97 3.35
C GLU A 39 1.45 -5.87 3.18
N ILE A 40 1.30 -5.06 2.12
CA ILE A 40 1.94 -3.74 2.02
C ILE A 40 0.88 -2.67 1.79
N THR A 41 1.12 -1.44 2.25
CA THR A 41 0.14 -0.35 2.09
C THR A 41 0.69 0.83 1.28
N PRO A 42 0.94 0.66 -0.05
CA PRO A 42 1.49 1.73 -0.85
C PRO A 42 0.39 2.53 -1.58
N ASP A 43 0.64 3.82 -1.78
CA ASP A 43 -0.24 4.72 -2.55
C ASP A 43 -0.34 4.33 -4.03
N ARG A 44 0.71 3.71 -4.56
CA ARG A 44 0.83 3.25 -5.96
C ARG A 44 1.57 1.92 -5.99
N VAL A 45 1.61 1.25 -7.15
CA VAL A 45 2.56 0.15 -7.32
C VAL A 45 3.99 0.71 -7.16
N PRO A 46 4.81 0.18 -6.24
CA PRO A 46 6.17 0.66 -6.00
C PRO A 46 7.07 0.56 -7.23
N PHE A 47 8.13 1.35 -7.24
CA PHE A 47 9.22 1.24 -8.20
C PHE A 47 10.49 0.69 -7.53
N GLN A 48 11.44 0.23 -8.34
CA GLN A 48 12.77 -0.11 -7.86
C GLN A 48 13.39 1.11 -7.14
N GLY A 49 13.92 0.89 -5.94
CA GLY A 49 14.49 1.93 -5.08
C GLY A 49 13.51 2.51 -4.05
N ASP A 50 12.19 2.27 -4.19
CA ASP A 50 11.22 2.64 -3.15
C ASP A 50 11.39 1.76 -1.91
N THR A 51 10.94 2.25 -0.75
CA THR A 51 10.79 1.46 0.47
C THR A 51 9.32 1.12 0.72
N VAL A 52 9.06 -0.10 1.18
CA VAL A 52 7.72 -0.56 1.57
C VAL A 52 7.76 -1.23 2.93
N ASP A 53 6.74 -0.99 3.75
CA ASP A 53 6.55 -1.73 5.00
C ASP A 53 5.80 -3.02 4.70
N VAL A 54 6.45 -4.15 4.96
CA VAL A 54 5.91 -5.49 4.75
C VAL A 54 5.43 -6.04 6.07
N ARG A 55 4.12 -6.22 6.20
CA ARG A 55 3.50 -6.90 7.34
C ARG A 55 3.35 -8.38 7.04
N ASN A 56 3.81 -9.24 7.94
CA ASN A 56 3.55 -10.68 7.90
C ASN A 56 2.35 -10.98 8.81
N TYR A 57 1.30 -11.61 8.27
CA TYR A 57 0.07 -11.83 9.04
C TYR A 57 0.21 -12.88 10.15
N ASP A 58 1.06 -13.89 9.98
CA ASP A 58 1.20 -14.98 10.94
C ASP A 58 1.94 -14.54 12.21
N SER A 59 2.98 -13.72 12.05
CA SER A 59 3.80 -13.18 13.14
C SER A 59 3.36 -11.81 13.63
N ASP A 60 2.47 -11.14 12.89
CA ASP A 60 2.09 -9.73 13.06
C ASP A 60 3.30 -8.76 13.09
N SER A 61 4.40 -9.17 12.47
CA SER A 61 5.62 -8.36 12.38
C SER A 61 5.58 -7.45 11.15
N VAL A 62 6.20 -6.28 11.28
CA VAL A 62 6.34 -5.31 10.19
C VAL A 62 7.81 -5.01 9.97
N GLU A 63 8.25 -5.07 8.72
CA GLU A 63 9.63 -4.80 8.33
C GLU A 63 9.68 -3.86 7.11
N THR A 64 10.39 -2.74 7.23
CA THR A 64 10.65 -1.82 6.12
C THR A 64 11.70 -2.41 5.18
N CYS A 65 11.30 -2.69 3.95
CA CYS A 65 12.14 -3.34 2.94
C CYS A 65 12.38 -2.43 1.73
N LEU A 66 13.56 -2.54 1.12
CA LEU A 66 13.89 -1.84 -0.13
C LEU A 66 13.40 -2.66 -1.33
N VAL A 67 12.66 -2.04 -2.24
CA VAL A 67 12.24 -2.69 -3.49
C VAL A 67 13.42 -2.76 -4.46
N GLU A 68 13.85 -3.97 -4.79
CA GLU A 68 14.96 -4.22 -5.73
C GLU A 68 14.49 -4.47 -7.15
N SER A 69 13.28 -5.01 -7.36
CA SER A 69 12.67 -5.13 -8.69
C SER A 69 11.16 -5.33 -8.60
N VAL A 70 10.45 -4.95 -9.66
CA VAL A 70 8.99 -5.10 -9.77
C VAL A 70 8.64 -5.68 -11.14
N THR A 71 7.93 -6.80 -11.14
CA THR A 71 7.48 -7.49 -12.36
C THR A 71 5.96 -7.58 -12.35
N ARG A 72 5.30 -7.04 -13.38
CA ARG A 72 3.84 -7.15 -13.55
C ARG A 72 3.52 -8.35 -14.41
N ASN A 73 2.68 -9.24 -13.88
CA ASN A 73 2.13 -10.38 -14.59
C ASN A 73 0.64 -10.13 -14.92
N ALA A 74 0.00 -11.07 -15.61
CA ALA A 74 -1.40 -10.93 -16.03
C ALA A 74 -2.39 -10.78 -14.86
N ARG A 75 -2.07 -11.29 -13.67
CA ARG A 75 -2.95 -11.29 -12.49
C ARG A 75 -2.29 -10.91 -11.18
N THR A 76 -0.97 -10.73 -11.17
CA THR A 76 -0.18 -10.50 -9.96
C THR A 76 0.92 -9.49 -10.23
N VAL A 77 1.47 -8.91 -9.17
CA VAL A 77 2.70 -8.13 -9.22
C VAL A 77 3.71 -8.78 -8.31
N GLU A 78 4.86 -9.15 -8.84
CA GLU A 78 5.96 -9.69 -8.08
C GLU A 78 6.89 -8.54 -7.66
N LEU A 79 7.10 -8.37 -6.36
CA LEU A 79 8.08 -7.46 -5.80
C LEU A 79 9.22 -8.26 -5.21
N VAL A 80 10.42 -8.00 -5.67
CA VAL A 80 11.60 -8.51 -4.99
C VAL A 80 12.11 -7.42 -4.07
N VAL A 81 12.17 -7.72 -2.78
CA VAL A 81 12.52 -6.76 -1.73
C VAL A 81 13.73 -7.23 -0.94
N ARG A 82 14.50 -6.28 -0.42
CA ARG A 82 15.63 -6.55 0.48
C ARG A 82 15.32 -6.02 1.87
N THR A 83 15.41 -6.90 2.85
CA THR A 83 15.24 -6.57 4.27
C THR A 83 16.40 -5.71 4.78
N PRO A 84 16.27 -5.07 5.96
CA PRO A 84 17.38 -4.37 6.61
C PRO A 84 18.57 -5.29 6.93
N SER A 85 18.34 -6.59 7.15
CA SER A 85 19.40 -7.59 7.34
C SER A 85 20.12 -7.98 6.04
N GLY A 86 19.65 -7.51 4.89
CA GLY A 86 20.21 -7.82 3.56
C GLY A 86 19.62 -9.07 2.91
N THR A 87 18.67 -9.75 3.55
CA THR A 87 17.95 -10.90 2.99
C THR A 87 17.05 -10.43 1.85
N ARG A 88 17.06 -11.16 0.74
CA ARG A 88 16.18 -10.91 -0.41
C ARG A 88 14.95 -11.80 -0.31
N ARG A 89 13.76 -11.23 -0.52
CA ARG A 89 12.46 -11.91 -0.46
C ARG A 89 11.68 -11.59 -1.74
N THR A 90 10.86 -12.54 -2.19
CA THR A 90 9.99 -12.34 -3.35
C THR A 90 8.54 -12.34 -2.87
N LEU A 91 7.86 -11.21 -3.02
CA LEU A 91 6.46 -11.04 -2.63
C LEU A 91 5.58 -11.09 -3.87
N VAL A 92 4.61 -12.01 -3.90
CA VAL A 92 3.63 -12.11 -4.98
C VAL A 92 2.35 -11.44 -4.51
N MET A 93 2.10 -10.24 -5.03
CA MET A 93 0.96 -9.40 -4.66
C MET A 93 -0.19 -9.55 -5.65
N GLU A 94 -1.41 -9.29 -5.20
CA GLU A 94 -2.59 -9.22 -6.06
C GLU A 94 -2.40 -8.24 -7.23
N GLY A 95 -3.04 -8.49 -8.39
CA GLY A 95 -2.99 -7.55 -9.52
C GLY A 95 -3.61 -6.18 -9.19
N ARG A 96 -2.98 -5.10 -9.65
CA ARG A 96 -3.48 -3.72 -9.61
C ARG A 96 -3.54 -3.10 -11.00
#